data_AF-A0A6H2A4J7-F1
#
_entry.id   AF-A0A6H2A4J7-F1
#
_cell.length_a   1.000
_cell.length_b   1.000
_cell.length_c   1.000
_cell.angle_alpha   90.00
_cell.angle_beta   90.00
_cell.angle_gamma   90.00
#
_symmetry.space_group_name_H-M   'P 1'
#
loop_
_entity.id
_entity.type
_entity.pdbx_description
1 polymer ?
#
loop_
_entity_poly.entity_id
_entity_poly.type
_entity_poly.pdbx_seq_one_letter_code
_entity_poly.pdbx_strand_id
1 'polypeptide(L)'
;MLIDKIKGLQLKKPIEVIITKLYTVENTDLNLYGSGATKKEAIADFVFAVVDIYEDFLMADDGDFTNGGKEFKDKFLSYFN
;
A
#
# COMPACT_ATOMS: atom_id res chain seq x y z
N MET A 1 5.69 15.10 7.60
CA MET A 1 5.53 15.26 6.13
C MET A 1 5.57 13.88 5.46
N LEU A 2 5.10 13.74 4.21
CA LEU A 2 5.18 12.48 3.43
C LEU A 2 6.55 11.79 3.50
N ILE A 3 7.62 12.59 3.47
CA ILE A 3 9.01 12.10 3.57
C ILE A 3 9.29 11.38 4.90
N ASP A 4 8.68 11.81 6.00
CA ASP A 4 8.91 11.20 7.32
C ASP A 4 8.15 9.88 7.46
N LYS A 5 6.95 9.77 6.87
CA LYS A 5 6.19 8.51 6.84
C LYS A 5 6.88 7.45 5.98
N ILE A 6 7.44 7.84 4.83
CA ILE A 6 8.16 6.92 3.93
C ILE A 6 9.47 6.39 4.56
N LYS A 7 10.13 7.17 5.43
CA LYS A 7 11.44 6.79 6.01
C LYS A 7 11.41 5.53 6.88
N GLY A 8 10.24 5.12 7.37
CA GLY A 8 10.06 3.87 8.11
C GLY A 8 9.75 2.65 7.24
N LEU A 9 9.40 2.86 5.97
CA LEU A 9 8.92 1.80 5.08
C LEU A 9 10.12 1.11 4.41
N GLN A 10 10.54 -0.04 4.93
CA GLN A 10 11.54 -0.88 4.27
C GLN A 10 10.85 -2.06 3.58
N LEU A 11 10.87 -2.05 2.25
CA LEU A 11 10.37 -3.16 1.45
C LEU A 11 11.36 -4.33 1.48
N LYS A 12 10.86 -5.50 1.84
CA LYS A 12 11.56 -6.79 1.71
C LYS A 12 11.55 -7.30 0.26
N LYS A 13 10.47 -7.02 -0.48
CA LYS A 13 10.28 -7.37 -1.90
C LYS A 13 9.56 -6.24 -2.65
N PRO A 14 9.77 -6.08 -3.96
CA PRO A 14 9.10 -5.04 -4.74
C PRO A 14 7.57 -5.24 -4.79
N ILE A 15 6.83 -4.14 -4.82
CA ILE A 15 5.40 -4.10 -5.11
C ILE A 15 5.25 -3.73 -6.59
N GLU A 16 4.89 -4.70 -7.43
CA GLU A 16 4.75 -4.48 -8.87
C GLU A 16 3.46 -3.72 -9.19
N VAL A 17 3.52 -2.73 -10.08
CA VAL A 17 2.35 -1.91 -10.41
C VAL A 17 2.10 -1.82 -11.91
N ILE A 18 0.83 -1.73 -12.28
CA ILE A 18 0.38 -1.43 -13.63
C ILE A 18 -0.04 0.02 -13.67
N ILE A 19 0.48 0.79 -14.64
CA ILE A 19 0.09 2.19 -14.83
C ILE A 19 -0.78 2.30 -16.08
N THR A 20 -2.04 2.68 -15.91
CA THR A 20 -3.01 2.79 -16.99
C THR A 20 -2.89 4.12 -17.74
N LYS A 21 -3.53 4.21 -18.92
CA LYS A 21 -3.62 5.45 -19.71
C LYS A 21 -4.44 6.55 -19.02
N LEU A 22 -5.20 6.21 -17.98
CA LEU A 22 -6.02 7.15 -17.20
C LEU A 22 -5.29 7.66 -15.94
N TYR A 23 -3.96 7.45 -15.88
CA TYR A 23 -3.16 7.76 -14.69
C TYR A 23 -3.72 7.09 -13.43
N THR A 24 -4.00 5.80 -13.56
CA THR A 24 -4.26 4.91 -12.43
C THR A 24 -3.05 4.01 -12.23
N VAL A 25 -2.67 3.77 -10.99
CA VAL A 25 -1.63 2.83 -10.58
C VAL A 25 -2.31 1.71 -9.82
N GLU A 26 -2.11 0.47 -10.24
CA GLU A 26 -2.79 -0.69 -9.68
C GLU A 26 -1.78 -1.76 -9.27
N ASN A 27 -1.97 -2.37 -8.10
CA ASN A 27 -1.32 -3.62 -7.72
C ASN A 27 -2.41 -4.67 -7.49
N THR A 28 -2.50 -5.64 -8.39
CA THR A 28 -3.55 -6.67 -8.36
C THR A 28 -3.34 -7.70 -7.24
N ASP A 29 -2.11 -7.88 -6.77
CA ASP A 29 -1.80 -8.84 -5.71
C ASP A 29 -2.34 -8.39 -4.34
N LEU A 30 -2.17 -7.11 -4.03
CA LEU A 30 -2.61 -6.45 -2.80
C LEU A 30 -3.95 -5.72 -2.98
N ASN A 31 -4.52 -5.75 -4.19
CA ASN A 31 -5.77 -5.06 -4.53
C ASN A 31 -5.73 -3.56 -4.16
N LEU A 32 -4.62 -2.90 -4.44
CA LEU A 32 -4.39 -1.49 -4.13
C LEU A 32 -4.38 -0.64 -5.39
N TYR A 33 -4.90 0.58 -5.25
CA TYR A 33 -5.10 1.51 -6.34
C TYR A 33 -4.66 2.91 -5.90
N GLY A 34 -4.07 3.65 -6.83
CA GLY A 34 -3.85 5.08 -6.73
C GLY A 34 -4.23 5.78 -8.03
N SER A 35 -4.63 7.04 -7.96
CA SER A 35 -5.09 7.81 -9.11
C SER A 35 -4.66 9.27 -9.05
N GLY A 36 -4.62 9.95 -10.20
CA GLY A 36 -4.27 11.37 -10.24
C GLY A 36 -4.48 12.01 -11.61
N ALA A 37 -4.33 13.32 -11.69
CA ALA A 37 -4.40 14.04 -12.98
C ALA A 37 -3.11 13.87 -13.79
N THR A 38 -2.02 13.45 -13.15
CA THR A 38 -0.76 13.10 -13.79
C THR A 38 -0.23 11.75 -13.32
N LYS A 39 0.65 11.14 -14.11
CA LYS A 39 1.37 9.91 -13.70
C LYS A 39 2.06 10.06 -12.34
N LYS A 40 2.65 11.22 -12.06
CA LYS A 40 3.37 11.48 -10.80
C LYS A 40 2.41 11.52 -9.61
N GLU A 41 1.25 12.16 -9.78
CA GLU A 41 0.22 12.19 -8.75
C GLU A 41 -0.34 10.81 -8.47
N ALA A 42 -0.63 10.02 -9.51
CA ALA A 42 -1.14 8.66 -9.36
C ALA A 42 -0.16 7.73 -8.61
N ILE A 43 1.15 7.87 -8.86
CA ILE A 43 2.18 7.14 -8.12
C ILE A 43 2.25 7.64 -6.68
N ALA A 44 2.17 8.95 -6.44
CA ALA A 44 2.19 9.49 -5.09
C ALA A 44 0.99 9.00 -4.27
N ASP A 45 -0.20 9.05 -4.86
CA ASP A 45 -1.46 8.55 -4.26
C ASP A 45 -1.37 7.06 -3.91
N PHE A 46 -0.85 6.23 -4.81
CA PHE A 46 -0.59 4.81 -4.54
C PHE A 46 0.38 4.62 -3.36
N VAL A 47 1.47 5.37 -3.32
CA VAL A 47 2.45 5.30 -2.22
C VAL A 47 1.82 5.73 -0.90
N PHE A 48 0.99 6.78 -0.89
CA PHE A 48 0.24 7.18 0.29
C PHE A 48 -0.68 6.07 0.78
N ALA A 49 -1.46 5.45 -0.12
CA ALA A 49 -2.34 4.33 0.24
C ALA A 49 -1.58 3.16 0.86
N VAL A 50 -0.41 2.80 0.31
CA VAL A 50 0.45 1.75 0.88
C VAL A 50 0.95 2.13 2.27
N VAL A 51 1.39 3.36 2.46
CA VAL A 51 1.92 3.85 3.75
C VAL A 51 0.83 3.89 4.82
N ASP A 52 -0.35 4.41 4.48
CA ASP A 52 -1.45 4.53 5.45
C ASP A 52 -1.96 3.14 5.86
N ILE A 53 -2.13 2.20 4.91
CA ILE A 53 -2.52 0.81 5.24
C ILE A 53 -1.44 0.11 6.09
N TYR A 54 -0.16 0.36 5.82
CA TYR A 54 0.94 -0.18 6.61
C TYR A 54 0.90 0.32 8.05
N GLU A 55 0.72 1.63 8.26
CA GLU A 55 0.58 2.21 9.60
C GLU A 55 -0.65 1.64 10.33
N ASP A 56 -1.80 1.55 9.66
CA ASP A 56 -3.03 0.99 10.23
C ASP A 56 -2.85 -0.48 10.65
N PHE A 57 -2.22 -1.31 9.82
CA PHE A 57 -1.99 -2.72 10.14
C PHE A 57 -0.97 -2.95 11.25
N LEU A 58 0.04 -2.08 11.39
CA LEU A 58 0.97 -2.18 12.52
C LEU A 58 0.31 -1.84 13.86
N MET A 59 -0.70 -0.96 13.87
CA MET A 59 -1.37 -0.52 15.10
C MET A 59 -2.61 -1.32 15.45
N ALA A 60 -3.24 -1.99 14.46
CA ALA A 60 -4.49 -2.72 14.67
C ALA A 60 -4.29 -4.09 15.32
N ASP A 61 -5.12 -4.40 16.32
CA ASP A 61 -5.15 -5.72 16.95
C ASP A 61 -5.79 -6.74 16.01
N ASP A 62 -5.29 -7.99 16.01
CA ASP A 62 -5.87 -9.05 15.17
C ASP A 62 -7.33 -9.35 15.53
N GLY A 63 -7.78 -8.98 16.72
CA GLY A 63 -9.20 -9.08 17.12
C GLY A 63 -10.15 -8.26 16.25
N ASP A 64 -9.65 -7.22 15.59
CA ASP A 64 -10.45 -6.25 14.81
C ASP A 64 -10.77 -6.73 13.39
N PHE A 65 -10.15 -7.83 12.95
CA PHE A 65 -10.26 -8.31 11.57
C PHE A 65 -11.05 -9.61 11.45
N THR A 66 -11.84 -9.70 10.37
CA THR A 66 -12.35 -10.97 9.87
C THR A 66 -11.20 -11.87 9.40
N ASN A 67 -11.43 -13.17 9.21
CA ASN A 67 -10.38 -14.08 8.73
C ASN A 67 -9.76 -13.61 7.39
N GLY A 68 -10.58 -13.12 6.45
CA GLY A 68 -10.06 -12.55 5.21
C GLY A 68 -9.25 -11.27 5.41
N GLY A 69 -9.62 -10.45 6.40
CA GLY A 69 -8.83 -9.27 6.79
C GLY A 69 -7.47 -9.63 7.38
N LYS A 70 -7.40 -10.69 8.20
CA LYS A 70 -6.14 -11.21 8.76
C LYS A 70 -5.22 -11.76 7.67
N GLU A 71 -5.76 -12.58 6.77
CA GLU A 71 -4.99 -13.13 5.64
C GLU A 71 -4.44 -12.00 4.75
N PHE A 72 -5.25 -10.96 4.52
CA PHE A 72 -4.81 -9.79 3.78
C PHE A 72 -3.73 -9.01 4.53
N LYS A 73 -3.90 -8.77 5.84
CA LYS A 73 -2.90 -8.12 6.71
C LYS A 73 -1.56 -8.87 6.68
N ASP A 74 -1.58 -10.19 6.90
CA ASP A 74 -0.38 -11.03 6.87
C ASP A 74 0.31 -10.98 5.50
N LYS A 75 -0.48 -11.09 4.42
CA LYS A 75 0.02 -11.00 3.05
C LYS A 75 0.66 -9.64 2.79
N PHE A 76 -0.01 -8.56 3.16
CA PHE A 76 0.46 -7.19 2.96
C PHE A 76 1.75 -6.94 3.75
N LEU A 77 1.76 -7.24 5.06
CA LEU A 77 2.93 -7.05 5.92
C LEU A 77 4.13 -7.90 5.48
N SER A 78 3.92 -9.04 4.79
CA SER A 78 5.02 -9.86 4.24
C SER A 78 5.89 -9.15 3.19
N TYR A 79 5.43 -8.01 2.65
CA TYR A 79 6.21 -7.17 1.72
C TYR A 79 7.24 -6.28 2.44
N PHE A 80 7.16 -6.15 3.76
CA PHE A 80 7.95 -5.22 4.56
C PHE A 80 8.88 -5.96 5.54
N ASN A 81 9.91 -5.26 6.05
CA ASN A 81 10.86 -5.78 7.05
C ASN A 81 10.39 -5.52 8.48
#